data_AF-A0A936V1I4-F1
#
_entry.id   AF-A0A936V1I4-F1
#
_cell.length_a   1.000
_cell.length_b   1.000
_cell.length_c   1.000
_cell.angle_alpha   90.00
_cell.angle_beta   90.00
_cell.angle_gamma   90.00
#
_symmetry.space_group_name_H-M   'P 1'
#
loop_
_entity.id
_entity.type
_entity.pdbx_description
1 polymer ?
#
loop_
_entity_poly.entity_id
_entity_poly.type
_entity_poly.pdbx_seq_one_letter_code
_entity_poly.pdbx_strand_id
1 'polypeptide(L)'
;MKKQYFKYFLLALCLGIFVNTVDAQKKKTTTRKSTKRASTKKTTASKTKAKIQPTVPVVDTVAVVAAPPPPKFNDSLPVPTVKKSLRPDEAVETTMLKDRTPLPYENLRADDAMYRHKIWREIDTREKINLPFKYAADENNGNQRFISILFKAIQDSLVTVFDPIDDRFTTPMTKVDIVKKMAGEPVVYPVYDSLGNISGYKEESRDIVLDSFYKFRIKEEVIFDKESSRLFWRILGIAPVMNVYTAQTNQFVGTQELFWVYYPDMRPIFSKYDVYNGKNYGARMSWEDLFESRMFYGRIIKSTIDNPYDRFIDQYPGLKEKGILQLLEGENIKEKIFNYEQDLWSY
;
A
#
# COMPACT_ATOMS: atom_id res chain seq x y z
N MET A 1 -0.94 -0.87 70.69
CA MET A 1 0.04 -1.27 69.65
C MET A 1 0.32 -2.78 69.54
N LYS A 2 -0.11 -3.66 70.46
CA LYS A 2 0.20 -5.13 70.38
C LYS A 2 -0.74 -5.99 69.50
N LYS A 3 -1.92 -5.49 69.10
CA LYS A 3 -2.90 -6.28 68.30
C LYS A 3 -2.75 -6.17 66.78
N GLN A 4 -2.01 -5.18 66.27
CA GLN A 4 -1.77 -5.01 64.83
C GLN A 4 -0.64 -5.93 64.32
N TYR A 5 0.42 -6.14 65.11
CA TYR A 5 1.51 -7.06 64.75
C TYR A 5 1.05 -8.51 64.60
N PHE A 6 0.06 -8.94 65.39
CA PHE A 6 -0.50 -10.30 65.27
C PHE A 6 -1.25 -10.51 63.93
N LYS A 7 -1.92 -9.47 63.40
CA LYS A 7 -2.59 -9.54 62.10
C LYS A 7 -1.60 -9.61 60.93
N TYR A 8 -0.50 -8.87 61.00
CA TYR A 8 0.54 -8.93 59.97
C TYR A 8 1.34 -10.23 60.03
N PHE A 9 1.56 -10.79 61.22
CA PHE A 9 2.20 -12.10 61.38
C PHE A 9 1.33 -13.24 60.84
N LEU A 10 0.01 -13.19 61.05
CA LEU A 10 -0.93 -14.18 60.50
C LEU A 10 -1.05 -14.08 58.96
N LEU A 11 -0.94 -12.88 58.40
CA LEU A 11 -0.99 -12.65 56.95
C LEU A 11 0.31 -13.08 56.24
N ALA A 12 1.46 -12.96 56.90
CA ALA A 12 2.74 -13.49 56.42
C ALA A 12 2.79 -15.02 56.47
N LEU A 13 2.14 -15.65 57.46
CA LEU A 13 2.07 -17.11 57.58
C LEU A 13 1.14 -17.74 56.52
N CYS A 14 0.10 -17.04 56.08
CA CYS A 14 -0.79 -17.49 55.01
C CYS A 14 -0.20 -17.38 53.59
N LEU A 15 0.82 -16.53 53.38
CA LEU A 15 1.51 -16.39 52.08
C LEU A 15 2.66 -17.40 51.88
N GLY A 16 3.08 -18.10 52.93
CA GLY A 16 4.19 -19.07 52.89
C GLY A 16 3.83 -20.51 52.54
N ILE A 17 2.55 -20.83 52.27
CA ILE A 17 2.06 -22.22 52.09
C ILE A 17 1.78 -22.57 50.60
N PHE A 18 1.95 -21.63 49.66
CA PHE A 18 1.74 -21.88 48.22
C PHE A 18 3.04 -21.89 47.38
N VAL A 19 4.08 -22.58 47.87
CA VAL A 19 5.19 -23.00 47.00
C VAL A 19 5.37 -24.51 47.16
N ASN A 20 4.63 -25.26 46.36
CA ASN A 20 4.95 -26.66 46.08
C ASN A 20 5.07 -26.86 44.57
N THR A 21 6.22 -27.41 44.23
CA THR A 21 6.72 -27.91 42.95
C THR A 21 5.66 -28.58 42.07
N VAL A 22 5.51 -28.09 40.84
CA VAL A 22 4.87 -28.84 39.76
C VAL A 22 5.99 -29.44 38.89
N ASP A 23 6.28 -30.71 39.13
CA ASP A 23 7.01 -31.58 38.20
C ASP A 23 6.10 -31.88 36.99
N ALA A 24 6.44 -31.31 35.84
CA ALA A 24 5.75 -31.60 34.58
C ALA A 24 6.25 -32.93 33.99
N GLN A 25 5.40 -33.96 34.06
CA GLN A 25 5.59 -35.25 33.40
C GLN A 25 5.75 -35.10 31.87
N LYS A 26 6.91 -35.50 31.37
CA LYS A 26 7.24 -35.62 29.94
C LYS A 26 6.47 -36.82 29.33
N LYS A 27 5.35 -36.59 28.65
CA LYS A 27 4.67 -37.61 27.86
C LYS A 27 5.55 -38.03 26.67
N LYS A 28 5.94 -39.30 26.63
CA LYS A 28 6.53 -39.98 25.47
C LYS A 28 5.52 -39.97 24.32
N THR A 29 5.83 -39.24 23.25
CA THR A 29 5.16 -39.41 21.96
C THR A 29 5.61 -40.72 21.34
N THR A 30 4.72 -41.71 21.34
CA THR A 30 4.85 -42.95 20.57
C THR A 30 4.91 -42.64 19.07
N THR A 31 6.05 -42.94 18.46
CA THR A 31 6.25 -42.99 17.02
C THR A 31 5.44 -44.13 16.40
N ARG A 32 4.36 -43.80 15.69
CA ARG A 32 3.65 -44.75 14.84
C ARG A 32 4.31 -44.74 13.45
N LYS A 33 5.10 -45.78 13.16
CA LYS A 33 5.62 -46.09 11.82
C LYS A 33 4.43 -46.25 10.85
N SER A 34 4.32 -45.38 9.84
CA SER A 34 3.48 -45.68 8.68
C SER A 34 4.28 -46.57 7.71
N THR A 35 3.69 -47.72 7.43
CA THR A 35 4.16 -48.72 6.47
C THR A 35 4.12 -48.16 5.05
N LYS A 36 5.26 -48.24 4.35
CA LYS A 36 5.38 -48.08 2.90
C LYS A 36 4.43 -49.07 2.20
N ARG A 37 3.53 -48.56 1.37
CA ARG A 37 2.80 -49.37 0.37
C ARG A 37 3.42 -49.09 -1.00
N ALA A 38 4.12 -50.09 -1.50
CA ALA A 38 4.70 -50.10 -2.83
C ALA A 38 3.59 -50.14 -3.89
N SER A 39 3.68 -49.26 -4.87
CA SER A 39 2.90 -49.31 -6.11
C SER A 39 3.84 -49.69 -7.25
N THR A 40 3.55 -50.86 -7.82
CA THR A 40 4.22 -51.55 -8.91
C THR A 40 4.32 -50.72 -10.19
N LYS A 41 5.56 -50.41 -10.58
CA LYS A 41 5.92 -49.86 -11.89
C LYS A 41 5.92 -51.01 -12.91
N LYS A 42 4.94 -50.99 -13.83
CA LYS A 42 4.83 -51.97 -14.92
C LYS A 42 5.82 -51.62 -16.02
N THR A 43 6.75 -52.53 -16.27
CA THR A 43 7.71 -52.55 -17.37
C THR A 43 7.02 -52.99 -18.66
N THR A 44 7.29 -52.30 -19.76
CA THR A 44 7.27 -52.89 -21.10
C THR A 44 8.46 -52.33 -21.88
N ALA A 45 9.33 -53.24 -22.32
CA ALA A 45 10.38 -52.96 -23.27
C ALA A 45 9.97 -53.60 -24.59
N SER A 46 10.02 -52.85 -25.69
CA SER A 46 10.42 -53.42 -26.97
C SER A 46 10.98 -52.33 -27.88
N LYS A 47 12.04 -52.72 -28.59
CA LYS A 47 12.94 -51.90 -29.40
C LYS A 47 12.46 -51.91 -30.84
N THR A 48 12.55 -50.77 -31.54
CA THR A 48 12.96 -50.75 -32.95
C THR A 48 13.83 -49.52 -33.20
N LYS A 49 15.07 -49.75 -33.63
CA LYS A 49 16.04 -48.72 -34.04
C LYS A 49 15.82 -48.44 -35.53
N ALA A 50 15.67 -47.17 -35.91
CA ALA A 50 15.98 -46.68 -37.24
C ALA A 50 16.97 -45.52 -37.11
N LYS A 51 18.06 -45.60 -37.85
CA LYS A 51 19.23 -44.71 -37.80
C LYS A 51 19.07 -43.73 -38.97
N ILE A 52 18.88 -42.45 -38.69
CA ILE A 52 18.86 -41.38 -39.71
C ILE A 52 19.94 -40.37 -39.33
N GLN A 53 20.84 -40.12 -40.29
CA GLN A 53 21.95 -39.16 -40.17
C GLN A 53 21.42 -37.71 -40.07
N PRO A 54 22.09 -36.83 -39.30
CA PRO A 54 21.74 -35.42 -39.26
C PRO A 54 22.25 -34.70 -40.52
N THR A 55 21.32 -34.20 -41.34
CA THR A 55 21.62 -33.27 -42.43
C THR A 55 21.87 -31.88 -41.84
N VAL A 56 22.97 -31.26 -42.25
CA VAL A 56 23.38 -29.91 -41.87
C VAL A 56 22.37 -28.89 -42.41
N PRO A 57 21.77 -28.00 -41.61
CA PRO A 57 21.00 -26.89 -42.15
C PRO A 57 21.94 -25.87 -42.79
N VAL A 58 21.75 -25.66 -44.09
CA VAL A 58 22.38 -24.60 -44.89
C VAL A 58 21.96 -23.25 -44.30
N VAL A 59 22.95 -22.42 -43.98
CA VAL A 59 22.76 -21.03 -43.55
C VAL A 59 22.47 -20.18 -44.78
N ASP A 60 21.21 -19.88 -45.03
CA ASP A 60 20.84 -18.81 -45.95
C ASP A 60 21.09 -17.47 -45.28
N THR A 61 22.17 -16.83 -45.73
CA THR A 61 22.59 -15.50 -45.30
C THR A 61 21.72 -14.47 -46.03
N VAL A 62 20.61 -14.07 -45.42
CA VAL A 62 19.92 -12.83 -45.77
C VAL A 62 19.91 -11.96 -44.53
N ALA A 63 20.67 -10.86 -44.60
CA ALA A 63 20.74 -9.85 -43.56
C ALA A 63 19.36 -9.21 -43.37
N VAL A 64 18.60 -9.70 -42.38
CA VAL A 64 17.47 -8.97 -41.83
C VAL A 64 18.07 -7.81 -41.04
N VAL A 65 17.99 -6.62 -41.62
CA VAL A 65 18.27 -5.36 -40.93
C VAL A 65 17.37 -5.35 -39.70
N ALA A 66 17.99 -5.59 -38.53
CA ALA A 66 17.32 -5.49 -37.25
C ALA A 66 16.79 -4.06 -37.15
N ALA A 67 15.47 -3.93 -36.98
CA ALA A 67 14.86 -2.68 -36.59
C ALA A 67 15.61 -2.14 -35.36
N PRO A 68 15.90 -0.82 -35.31
CA PRO A 68 16.56 -0.24 -34.16
C PRO A 68 15.76 -0.64 -32.90
N PRO A 69 16.44 -1.06 -31.81
CA PRO A 69 15.74 -1.39 -30.58
C PRO A 69 14.84 -0.20 -30.20
N PRO A 70 13.59 -0.46 -29.76
CA PRO A 70 12.75 0.62 -29.26
C PRO A 70 13.54 1.41 -28.21
N PRO A 71 13.44 2.75 -28.19
CA PRO A 71 14.19 3.58 -27.26
C PRO A 71 13.97 3.01 -25.86
N LYS A 72 15.08 2.75 -25.15
CA LYS A 72 15.02 2.33 -23.75
C LYS A 72 14.32 3.44 -22.99
N PHE A 73 13.04 3.23 -22.67
CA PHE A 73 12.38 4.07 -21.69
C PHE A 73 13.21 3.97 -20.41
N ASN A 74 13.45 5.11 -19.75
CA ASN A 74 13.98 5.08 -18.40
C ASN A 74 12.89 4.48 -17.51
N ASP A 75 12.94 3.16 -17.30
CA ASP A 75 11.97 2.38 -16.51
C ASP A 75 12.03 2.69 -15.00
N SER A 76 12.89 3.63 -14.59
CA SER A 76 13.07 4.00 -13.20
C SER A 76 12.12 5.12 -12.81
N LEU A 77 11.34 4.87 -11.76
CA LEU A 77 10.57 5.92 -11.10
C LEU A 77 11.52 6.99 -10.52
N PRO A 78 11.08 8.25 -10.41
CA PRO A 78 11.88 9.34 -9.86
C PRO A 78 11.95 9.21 -8.34
N VAL A 79 12.72 8.25 -7.85
CA VAL A 79 13.00 8.07 -6.43
C VAL A 79 14.42 8.58 -6.19
N PRO A 80 14.63 9.60 -5.32
CA PRO A 80 15.98 10.02 -4.98
C PRO A 80 16.72 8.85 -4.30
N THR A 81 17.88 8.48 -4.83
CA THR A 81 18.71 7.43 -4.24
C THR A 81 19.41 7.98 -3.00
N VAL A 82 18.79 7.77 -1.84
CA VAL A 82 19.36 8.16 -0.55
C VAL A 82 20.50 7.21 -0.18
N LYS A 83 21.67 7.76 0.12
CA LYS A 83 22.83 6.98 0.58
C LYS A 83 22.63 6.59 2.05
N LYS A 84 22.72 5.29 2.35
CA LYS A 84 22.67 4.78 3.72
C LYS A 84 23.89 5.26 4.52
N SER A 85 23.69 5.62 5.78
CA SER A 85 24.76 5.95 6.72
C SER A 85 25.63 4.70 6.96
N LEU A 86 26.96 4.87 6.89
CA LEU A 86 27.92 3.81 7.21
C LEU A 86 28.24 3.73 8.71
N ARG A 87 27.78 4.70 9.49
CA ARG A 87 27.91 4.80 10.94
C ARG A 87 26.51 4.90 11.55
N PRO A 88 26.32 4.52 12.83
CA PRO A 88 25.09 4.82 13.54
C PRO A 88 24.90 6.33 13.58
N ASP A 89 23.83 6.81 12.94
CA ASP A 89 23.46 8.23 12.94
C ASP A 89 22.76 8.61 14.26
N GLU A 90 22.03 7.65 14.84
CA GLU A 90 21.32 7.79 16.09
C GLU A 90 22.14 7.22 17.26
N ALA A 91 22.11 7.91 18.41
CA ALA A 91 22.76 7.44 19.63
C ALA A 91 22.04 6.23 20.28
N VAL A 92 20.82 5.94 19.86
CA VAL A 92 19.98 4.84 20.35
C VAL A 92 19.83 3.80 19.24
N GLU A 93 19.88 2.53 19.59
CA GLU A 93 19.64 1.44 18.65
C GLU A 93 18.15 1.35 18.27
N THR A 94 17.82 1.72 17.03
CA THR A 94 16.43 1.70 16.51
C THR A 94 16.15 0.54 15.56
N THR A 95 17.09 -0.40 15.40
CA THR A 95 16.94 -1.54 14.46
C THR A 95 15.68 -2.35 14.73
N MET A 96 15.38 -2.64 16.00
CA MET A 96 14.18 -3.42 16.39
C MET A 96 12.87 -2.71 16.04
N LEU A 97 12.86 -1.37 15.95
CA LEU A 97 11.67 -0.61 15.55
C LEU A 97 11.41 -0.71 14.05
N LYS A 98 12.44 -1.02 13.25
CA LYS A 98 12.36 -1.13 11.78
C LYS A 98 11.94 -2.52 11.30
N ASP A 99 12.07 -3.54 12.15
CA ASP A 99 11.70 -4.93 11.85
C ASP A 99 10.29 -5.31 12.36
N ARG A 100 9.39 -4.33 12.54
CA ARG A 100 8.01 -4.55 12.97
C ARG A 100 7.24 -5.35 11.92
N THR A 101 6.48 -6.36 12.37
CA THR A 101 5.54 -7.12 11.55
C THR A 101 4.10 -6.75 11.93
N PRO A 102 3.25 -6.35 10.97
CA PRO A 102 1.87 -5.99 11.26
C PRO A 102 1.07 -7.21 11.71
N LEU A 103 0.10 -6.99 12.61
CA LEU A 103 -0.80 -8.06 13.03
C LEU A 103 -1.74 -8.45 11.89
N PRO A 104 -2.00 -9.75 11.66
CA PRO A 104 -2.96 -10.17 10.65
C PRO A 104 -4.35 -9.61 11.01
N TYR A 105 -5.11 -9.24 9.99
CA TYR A 105 -6.49 -8.84 10.21
C TYR A 105 -7.32 -10.00 10.74
N GLU A 106 -8.31 -9.65 11.55
CA GLU A 106 -9.36 -10.58 11.91
C GLU A 106 -10.16 -10.99 10.66
N ASN A 107 -10.43 -12.29 10.57
CA ASN A 107 -11.25 -12.86 9.53
C ASN A 107 -12.72 -12.69 9.92
N LEU A 108 -13.41 -11.77 9.25
CA LEU A 108 -14.83 -11.57 9.45
C LEU A 108 -15.64 -12.43 8.51
N ARG A 109 -16.60 -13.14 9.07
CA ARG A 109 -17.59 -13.87 8.30
C ARG A 109 -18.58 -12.88 7.70
N ALA A 110 -19.05 -13.17 6.48
CA ALA A 110 -20.04 -12.35 5.80
C ALA A 110 -21.36 -12.23 6.59
N ASP A 111 -21.73 -13.27 7.36
CA ASP A 111 -22.95 -13.30 8.17
C ASP A 111 -22.86 -12.41 9.42
N ASP A 112 -21.66 -11.99 9.82
CA ASP A 112 -21.41 -11.19 11.03
C ASP A 112 -21.30 -9.70 10.67
N ALA A 113 -20.94 -9.40 9.42
CA ALA A 113 -20.90 -8.05 8.85
C ALA A 113 -22.30 -7.55 8.45
N MET A 114 -23.07 -7.07 9.43
CA MET A 114 -24.46 -6.61 9.20
C MET A 114 -24.54 -5.31 8.40
N TYR A 115 -23.61 -4.38 8.65
CA TYR A 115 -23.48 -3.13 7.91
C TYR A 115 -22.15 -3.14 7.20
N ARG A 116 -22.17 -2.97 5.87
CA ARG A 116 -20.97 -2.99 5.05
C ARG A 116 -21.09 -2.05 3.87
N HIS A 117 -20.30 -0.98 3.89
CA HIS A 117 -20.29 0.01 2.82
C HIS A 117 -18.87 0.40 2.45
N LYS A 118 -18.65 0.66 1.16
CA LYS A 118 -17.37 1.14 0.64
C LYS A 118 -17.39 2.66 0.53
N ILE A 119 -16.27 3.27 0.89
CA ILE A 119 -16.09 4.71 0.96
C ILE A 119 -14.76 5.06 0.32
N TRP A 120 -14.77 6.10 -0.49
CA TRP A 120 -13.56 6.67 -1.05
C TRP A 120 -13.35 8.02 -0.41
N ARG A 121 -12.16 8.22 0.14
CA ARG A 121 -11.73 9.47 0.75
C ARG A 121 -10.59 10.08 -0.05
N GLU A 122 -10.56 11.39 -0.12
CA GLU A 122 -9.42 12.16 -0.60
C GLU A 122 -8.73 12.81 0.60
N ILE A 123 -7.48 12.43 0.84
CA ILE A 123 -6.56 13.04 1.79
C ILE A 123 -5.83 14.17 1.09
N ASP A 124 -5.93 15.38 1.64
CA ASP A 124 -5.11 16.51 1.23
C ASP A 124 -3.99 16.72 2.25
N THR A 125 -2.75 16.60 1.80
CA THR A 125 -1.55 16.75 2.63
C THR A 125 -1.24 18.20 3.02
N ARG A 126 -1.97 19.16 2.46
CA ARG A 126 -1.87 20.58 2.86
C ARG A 126 -2.56 20.85 4.20
N GLU A 127 -3.39 19.93 4.64
CA GLU A 127 -4.02 20.02 5.95
C GLU A 127 -3.03 19.69 7.07
N LYS A 128 -3.19 20.38 8.20
CA LYS A 128 -2.23 20.30 9.32
C LYS A 128 -2.06 18.88 9.86
N ILE A 129 -3.13 18.10 9.96
CA ILE A 129 -3.08 16.72 10.43
C ILE A 129 -2.34 15.78 9.47
N ASN A 130 -2.38 16.08 8.17
CA ASN A 130 -1.78 15.28 7.10
C ASN A 130 -0.38 15.75 6.69
N LEU A 131 0.21 16.73 7.39
CA LEU A 131 1.58 17.18 7.13
C LEU A 131 2.64 16.07 7.10
N PRO A 132 2.55 15.00 7.92
CA PRO A 132 3.54 13.92 7.88
C PRO A 132 3.70 13.27 6.49
N PHE A 133 2.67 13.29 5.64
CA PHE A 133 2.73 12.74 4.28
C PHE A 133 3.72 13.47 3.36
N LYS A 134 4.02 14.74 3.64
CA LYS A 134 4.98 15.57 2.86
C LYS A 134 6.39 15.55 3.44
N TYR A 135 6.61 14.91 4.58
CA TYR A 135 7.86 15.00 5.29
C TYR A 135 9.02 14.43 4.45
N ALA A 136 10.00 15.29 4.18
CA ALA A 136 11.03 15.08 3.18
C ALA A 136 12.39 14.67 3.76
N ALA A 137 12.42 13.95 4.88
CA ALA A 137 13.67 13.50 5.44
C ALA A 137 14.23 12.28 4.70
N ASP A 138 15.56 12.23 4.68
CA ASP A 138 16.32 11.12 4.15
C ASP A 138 16.83 10.29 5.33
N GLU A 139 16.48 9.00 5.33
CA GLU A 139 16.95 8.06 6.34
C GLU A 139 17.56 6.82 5.69
N ASN A 140 18.03 5.89 6.52
CA ASN A 140 18.68 4.66 6.08
C ASN A 140 17.80 3.72 5.24
N ASN A 141 16.47 3.86 5.31
CA ASN A 141 15.52 3.10 4.49
C ASN A 141 15.05 3.87 3.23
N GLY A 142 15.52 5.10 3.02
CA GLY A 142 15.17 5.93 1.87
C GLY A 142 14.58 7.28 2.27
N ASN A 143 13.93 7.94 1.31
CA ASN A 143 13.22 9.19 1.55
C ASN A 143 11.86 8.90 2.21
N GLN A 144 11.54 9.61 3.29
CA GLN A 144 10.36 9.40 4.13
C GLN A 144 9.05 9.97 3.58
N ARG A 145 9.06 10.63 2.41
CA ARG A 145 7.80 11.09 1.80
C ARG A 145 6.92 9.88 1.51
N PHE A 146 5.62 10.01 1.75
CA PHE A 146 4.72 8.88 1.53
C PHE A 146 4.74 8.40 0.07
N ILE A 147 4.81 9.34 -0.89
CA ILE A 147 4.91 9.00 -2.32
C ILE A 147 6.22 8.29 -2.69
N SER A 148 7.35 8.65 -2.08
CA SER A 148 8.63 7.98 -2.37
C SER A 148 8.64 6.55 -1.83
N ILE A 149 7.98 6.30 -0.68
CA ILE A 149 7.80 4.95 -0.14
C ILE A 149 6.98 4.10 -1.12
N LEU A 150 5.88 4.63 -1.67
CA LEU A 150 5.09 3.94 -2.69
C LEU A 150 5.92 3.64 -3.95
N PHE A 151 6.60 4.65 -4.51
CA PHE A 151 7.43 4.44 -5.70
C PHE A 151 8.59 3.47 -5.45
N LYS A 152 9.19 3.48 -4.27
CA LYS A 152 10.23 2.52 -3.90
C LYS A 152 9.70 1.09 -3.84
N ALA A 153 8.53 0.87 -3.21
CA ALA A 153 7.91 -0.45 -3.17
C ALA A 153 7.61 -1.01 -4.58
N ILE A 154 7.21 -0.12 -5.50
CA ILE A 154 6.96 -0.45 -6.91
C ILE A 154 8.27 -0.70 -7.65
N GLN A 155 9.28 0.14 -7.44
CA GLN A 155 10.61 0.00 -8.02
C GLN A 155 11.26 -1.34 -7.63
N ASP A 156 11.09 -1.74 -6.37
CA ASP A 156 11.60 -3.01 -5.82
C ASP A 156 10.71 -4.22 -6.23
N SER A 157 9.63 -3.99 -7.00
CA SER A 157 8.65 -5.00 -7.45
C SER A 157 8.02 -5.80 -6.29
N LEU A 158 7.92 -5.22 -5.10
CA LEU A 158 7.38 -5.90 -3.91
C LEU A 158 5.86 -6.02 -3.95
N VAL A 159 5.18 -5.14 -4.69
CA VAL A 159 3.72 -5.03 -4.71
C VAL A 159 3.22 -4.84 -6.14
N THR A 160 2.06 -5.43 -6.42
CA THR A 160 1.35 -5.27 -7.68
C THR A 160 0.51 -4.00 -7.67
N VAL A 161 0.58 -3.27 -8.77
CA VAL A 161 -0.10 -1.99 -8.95
C VAL A 161 -1.23 -2.16 -9.96
N PHE A 162 -2.33 -1.44 -9.78
CA PHE A 162 -3.53 -1.56 -10.61
C PHE A 162 -3.92 -0.24 -11.27
N ASP A 163 -4.58 -0.34 -12.43
CA ASP A 163 -5.10 0.83 -13.15
C ASP A 163 -6.31 1.46 -12.43
N PRO A 164 -6.42 2.80 -12.37
CA PRO A 164 -7.60 3.51 -11.87
C PRO A 164 -8.85 3.47 -12.75
N ILE A 165 -8.83 2.82 -13.91
CA ILE A 165 -10.05 2.65 -14.73
C ILE A 165 -11.15 1.97 -13.93
N ASP A 166 -10.79 0.96 -13.14
CA ASP A 166 -11.75 0.20 -12.36
C ASP A 166 -11.44 0.23 -10.86
N ASP A 167 -12.49 0.40 -10.06
CA ASP A 167 -12.36 0.37 -8.60
C ASP A 167 -12.06 -1.05 -8.06
N ARG A 168 -11.87 -2.06 -8.90
CA ARG A 168 -11.87 -3.49 -8.50
C ARG A 168 -10.50 -4.16 -8.56
N PHE A 169 -9.43 -3.40 -8.80
CA PHE A 169 -8.06 -3.93 -8.87
C PHE A 169 -7.93 -5.06 -9.91
N THR A 170 -8.54 -4.93 -11.09
CA THR A 170 -8.54 -6.03 -12.07
C THR A 170 -7.38 -5.99 -13.03
N THR A 171 -6.97 -4.80 -13.46
CA THR A 171 -5.94 -4.63 -14.48
C THR A 171 -4.61 -4.23 -13.85
N PRO A 172 -3.62 -5.14 -13.77
CA PRO A 172 -2.30 -4.80 -13.27
C PRO A 172 -1.56 -3.87 -14.24
N MET A 173 -0.75 -2.97 -13.70
CA MET A 173 0.00 -1.96 -14.44
C MET A 173 1.51 -2.20 -14.32
N THR A 174 2.25 -1.94 -15.40
CA THR A 174 3.72 -2.01 -15.36
C THR A 174 4.33 -0.67 -14.93
N LYS A 175 5.60 -0.69 -14.49
CA LYS A 175 6.32 0.53 -14.10
C LYS A 175 6.40 1.55 -15.25
N VAL A 176 6.55 1.05 -16.47
CA VAL A 176 6.61 1.87 -17.70
C VAL A 176 5.31 2.64 -17.90
N ASP A 177 4.17 2.00 -17.65
CA ASP A 177 2.87 2.64 -17.82
C ASP A 177 2.64 3.73 -16.76
N ILE A 178 3.12 3.51 -15.53
CA ILE A 178 3.09 4.52 -14.46
C ILE A 178 3.93 5.74 -14.87
N VAL A 179 5.16 5.52 -15.35
CA VAL A 179 6.05 6.60 -15.82
C VAL A 179 5.39 7.37 -16.96
N LYS A 180 4.78 6.68 -17.93
CA LYS A 180 4.04 7.32 -19.03
C LYS A 180 2.86 8.15 -18.54
N LYS A 181 2.04 7.64 -17.61
CA LYS A 181 0.92 8.40 -17.03
C LYS A 181 1.39 9.65 -16.27
N MET A 182 2.56 9.58 -15.65
CA MET A 182 3.11 10.65 -14.81
C MET A 182 3.83 11.75 -15.61
N ALA A 183 4.66 11.33 -16.58
CA ALA A 183 5.46 12.21 -17.42
C ALA A 183 4.66 12.79 -18.61
N GLY A 184 3.56 12.14 -19.00
CA GLY A 184 2.80 12.45 -20.20
C GLY A 184 3.45 11.89 -21.46
N GLU A 185 2.86 12.21 -22.62
CA GLU A 185 3.50 11.92 -23.90
C GLU A 185 4.73 12.83 -24.06
N PRO A 186 5.90 12.26 -24.43
CA PRO A 186 7.11 13.05 -24.64
C PRO A 186 6.89 14.04 -25.78
N VAL A 187 7.23 15.32 -25.55
CA VAL A 187 7.16 16.33 -26.61
C VAL A 187 8.45 16.27 -27.41
N VAL A 188 8.30 16.11 -28.72
CA VAL A 188 9.43 16.01 -29.65
C VAL A 188 9.76 17.40 -30.19
N TYR A 189 10.94 17.91 -29.88
CA TYR A 189 11.44 19.17 -30.40
C TYR A 189 12.51 18.92 -31.48
N PRO A 190 12.40 19.53 -32.67
CA PRO A 190 13.49 19.50 -33.63
C PRO A 190 14.66 20.34 -33.11
N VAL A 191 15.84 19.72 -33.02
CA VAL A 191 17.09 20.41 -32.73
C VAL A 191 17.65 20.92 -34.05
N TYR A 192 17.95 22.21 -34.10
CA TYR A 192 18.54 22.86 -35.28
C TYR A 192 20.05 22.99 -35.09
N ASP A 193 20.83 22.67 -36.13
CA ASP A 193 22.26 22.98 -36.19
C ASP A 193 22.47 24.50 -36.39
N SER A 194 23.70 24.97 -36.18
CA SER A 194 24.20 26.30 -36.53
C SER A 194 23.91 26.76 -37.97
N LEU A 195 23.59 25.82 -38.86
CA LEU A 195 23.23 26.01 -40.26
C LEU A 195 21.70 26.00 -40.53
N GLY A 196 20.86 25.91 -39.50
CA GLY A 196 19.39 25.95 -39.62
C GLY A 196 18.72 24.66 -40.11
N ASN A 197 19.48 23.59 -40.32
CA ASN A 197 18.96 22.27 -40.68
C ASN A 197 18.59 21.47 -39.41
N ILE A 198 17.57 20.60 -39.53
CA ILE A 198 17.16 19.69 -38.45
C ILE A 198 18.27 18.65 -38.27
N SER A 199 19.04 18.75 -37.18
CA SER A 199 20.15 17.86 -36.84
C SER A 199 19.73 16.66 -35.99
N GLY A 200 18.52 16.69 -35.44
CA GLY A 200 17.91 15.59 -34.71
C GLY A 200 16.61 15.97 -34.05
N TYR A 201 15.95 14.99 -33.45
CA TYR A 201 14.79 15.18 -32.60
C TYR A 201 15.21 14.95 -31.16
N LYS A 202 14.87 15.88 -30.27
CA LYS A 202 15.03 15.73 -28.82
C LYS A 202 13.65 15.50 -28.22
N GLU A 203 13.51 14.38 -27.52
CA GLU A 203 12.33 14.10 -26.72
C GLU A 203 12.54 14.68 -25.33
N GLU A 204 11.67 15.58 -24.90
CA GLU A 204 11.62 16.07 -23.52
C GLU A 204 10.31 15.60 -22.88
N SER A 205 10.45 14.86 -21.79
CA SER A 205 9.36 14.50 -20.90
C SER A 205 9.32 15.46 -19.72
N ARG A 206 8.14 15.70 -19.17
CA ARG A 206 7.99 16.61 -18.02
C ARG A 206 8.76 16.08 -16.80
N ASP A 207 9.52 16.97 -16.15
CA ASP A 207 10.17 16.65 -14.88
C ASP A 207 9.13 16.40 -13.78
N ILE A 208 9.36 15.34 -13.01
CA ILE A 208 8.41 14.86 -12.00
C ILE A 208 8.91 15.30 -10.63
N VAL A 209 8.28 16.32 -10.10
CA VAL A 209 8.57 16.84 -8.76
C VAL A 209 7.73 16.07 -7.73
N LEU A 210 8.38 15.40 -6.78
CA LEU A 210 7.69 14.60 -5.76
C LEU A 210 6.76 15.45 -4.87
N ASP A 211 7.09 16.73 -4.67
CA ASP A 211 6.30 17.69 -3.88
C ASP A 211 4.97 18.06 -4.54
N SER A 212 4.82 17.78 -5.84
CA SER A 212 3.57 17.99 -6.56
C SER A 212 2.48 16.98 -6.17
N PHE A 213 2.85 15.87 -5.52
CA PHE A 213 1.91 14.90 -4.97
C PHE A 213 1.44 15.34 -3.59
N TYR A 214 0.34 16.08 -3.55
CA TYR A 214 -0.25 16.53 -2.30
C TYR A 214 -1.65 15.97 -2.03
N LYS A 215 -2.19 15.12 -2.92
CA LYS A 215 -3.48 14.45 -2.75
C LYS A 215 -3.34 12.94 -2.87
N PHE A 216 -4.01 12.22 -1.98
CA PHE A 216 -4.10 10.75 -2.02
C PHE A 216 -5.56 10.34 -1.89
N ARG A 217 -5.98 9.33 -2.65
CA ARG A 217 -7.28 8.71 -2.50
C ARG A 217 -7.13 7.40 -1.75
N ILE A 218 -8.04 7.15 -0.82
CA ILE A 218 -8.11 5.92 -0.06
C ILE A 218 -9.46 5.29 -0.30
N LYS A 219 -9.45 3.99 -0.60
CA LYS A 219 -10.64 3.17 -0.64
C LYS A 219 -10.73 2.37 0.65
N GLU A 220 -11.82 2.55 1.37
CA GLU A 220 -12.09 1.95 2.67
C GLU A 220 -13.40 1.18 2.64
N GLU A 221 -13.53 0.19 3.51
CA GLU A 221 -14.78 -0.51 3.80
C GLU A 221 -15.11 -0.29 5.26
N VAL A 222 -16.29 0.26 5.52
CA VAL A 222 -16.88 0.38 6.85
C VAL A 222 -17.64 -0.89 7.11
N ILE A 223 -17.34 -1.53 8.23
CA ILE A 223 -17.96 -2.78 8.62
C ILE A 223 -18.42 -2.66 10.07
N PHE A 224 -19.68 -2.99 10.33
CA PHE A 224 -20.17 -3.25 11.68
C PHE A 224 -20.21 -4.76 11.89
N ASP A 225 -19.43 -5.23 12.85
CA ASP A 225 -19.44 -6.64 13.26
C ASP A 225 -20.35 -6.85 14.46
N LYS A 226 -21.28 -7.80 14.31
CA LYS A 226 -22.21 -8.18 15.36
C LYS A 226 -21.57 -8.95 16.50
N GLU A 227 -20.44 -9.65 16.28
CA GLU A 227 -19.81 -10.46 17.33
C GLU A 227 -19.05 -9.57 18.32
N SER A 228 -18.26 -8.62 17.80
CA SER A 228 -17.53 -7.64 18.61
C SER A 228 -18.36 -6.41 18.99
N SER A 229 -19.55 -6.23 18.39
CA SER A 229 -20.42 -5.05 18.53
C SER A 229 -19.66 -3.74 18.29
N ARG A 230 -18.79 -3.73 17.28
CA ARG A 230 -17.92 -2.59 16.96
C ARG A 230 -17.97 -2.27 15.48
N LEU A 231 -17.95 -0.98 15.18
CA LEU A 231 -17.69 -0.48 13.84
C LEU A 231 -16.19 -0.34 13.63
N PHE A 232 -15.67 -0.91 12.55
CA PHE A 232 -14.29 -0.76 12.15
C PHE A 232 -14.17 -0.38 10.68
N TRP A 233 -13.02 0.24 10.37
CA TRP A 233 -12.69 0.71 9.04
C TRP A 233 -11.55 -0.14 8.51
N ARG A 234 -11.75 -0.73 7.35
CA ARG A 234 -10.72 -1.52 6.67
C ARG A 234 -10.27 -0.82 5.41
N ILE A 235 -9.02 -0.41 5.35
CA ILE A 235 -8.45 0.17 4.14
C ILE A 235 -8.20 -0.95 3.12
N LEU A 236 -8.74 -0.78 1.92
CA LEU A 236 -8.58 -1.72 0.81
C LEU A 236 -7.46 -1.26 -0.13
N GLY A 237 -7.36 0.02 -0.41
CA GLY A 237 -6.32 0.53 -1.31
C GLY A 237 -6.05 2.00 -1.17
N ILE A 238 -4.91 2.40 -1.72
CA ILE A 238 -4.42 3.77 -1.73
C ILE A 238 -3.97 4.12 -3.15
N ALA A 239 -4.32 5.33 -3.60
CA ALA A 239 -3.93 5.86 -4.89
C ALA A 239 -3.36 7.29 -4.76
N PRO A 240 -2.16 7.56 -5.27
CA PRO A 240 -1.68 8.93 -5.41
C PRO A 240 -2.41 9.65 -6.55
N VAL A 241 -2.75 10.92 -6.31
CA VAL A 241 -3.43 11.78 -7.28
C VAL A 241 -2.47 12.87 -7.75
N MET A 242 -2.38 13.07 -9.06
CA MET A 242 -1.63 14.15 -9.67
C MET A 242 -2.54 15.18 -10.35
N ASN A 243 -2.05 16.40 -10.42
CA ASN A 243 -2.63 17.42 -11.28
C ASN A 243 -2.16 17.21 -12.73
N VAL A 244 -3.10 17.15 -13.66
CA VAL A 244 -2.86 17.10 -15.09
C VAL A 244 -2.90 18.51 -15.65
N TYR A 245 -1.89 18.84 -16.44
CA TYR A 245 -1.78 20.11 -17.15
C TYR A 245 -1.76 19.85 -18.65
N THR A 246 -2.36 20.75 -19.44
CA THR A 246 -2.30 20.68 -20.90
C THR A 246 -0.88 20.91 -21.39
N ALA A 247 -0.39 20.03 -22.28
CA ALA A 247 0.99 20.09 -22.80
C ALA A 247 1.32 21.40 -23.54
N GLN A 248 0.33 22.04 -24.16
CA GLN A 248 0.52 23.22 -25.03
C GLN A 248 0.46 24.56 -24.28
N THR A 249 -0.39 24.68 -23.26
CA THR A 249 -0.69 25.95 -22.57
C THR A 249 -0.36 25.93 -21.08
N ASN A 250 0.10 24.79 -20.55
CA ASN A 250 0.35 24.56 -19.12
C ASN A 250 -0.84 24.93 -18.21
N GLN A 251 -2.06 24.87 -18.76
CA GLN A 251 -3.29 25.12 -18.02
C GLN A 251 -3.70 23.88 -17.25
N PHE A 252 -4.22 24.07 -16.04
CA PHE A 252 -4.75 22.98 -15.21
C PHE A 252 -6.03 22.40 -15.84
N VAL A 253 -6.01 21.10 -16.14
CA VAL A 253 -7.14 20.39 -16.75
C VAL A 253 -7.98 19.70 -15.70
N GLY A 254 -7.32 19.11 -14.70
CA GLY A 254 -7.98 18.36 -13.66
C GLY A 254 -7.02 17.53 -12.83
N THR A 255 -7.58 16.70 -11.96
CA THR A 255 -6.85 15.74 -11.14
C THR A 255 -7.05 14.34 -11.68
N GLN A 256 -5.98 13.55 -11.77
CA GLN A 256 -6.01 12.16 -12.21
C GLN A 256 -5.33 11.26 -11.17
N GLU A 257 -5.92 10.09 -10.93
CA GLU A 257 -5.30 9.02 -10.16
C GLU A 257 -4.18 8.37 -10.98
N LEU A 258 -3.02 8.13 -10.38
CA LEU A 258 -1.94 7.44 -11.07
C LEU A 258 -2.19 5.95 -11.16
N PHE A 259 -2.38 5.33 -9.99
CA PHE A 259 -2.56 3.90 -9.82
C PHE A 259 -3.14 3.56 -8.46
N TRP A 260 -3.70 2.37 -8.33
CA TRP A 260 -4.14 1.82 -7.06
C TRP A 260 -3.18 0.76 -6.54
N VAL A 261 -2.90 0.80 -5.25
CA VAL A 261 -2.14 -0.23 -4.54
C VAL A 261 -3.04 -0.89 -3.50
N TYR A 262 -3.00 -2.22 -3.41
CA TYR A 262 -3.75 -2.95 -2.39
C TYR A 262 -3.09 -2.77 -1.02
N TYR A 263 -3.84 -2.20 -0.08
CA TYR A 263 -3.29 -1.80 1.23
C TYR A 263 -2.81 -2.99 2.07
N PRO A 264 -3.54 -4.12 2.16
CA PRO A 264 -3.08 -5.28 2.93
C PRO A 264 -1.69 -5.79 2.51
N ASP A 265 -1.35 -5.73 1.22
CA ASP A 265 -0.03 -6.13 0.71
C ASP A 265 1.07 -5.12 1.10
N MET A 266 0.70 -3.85 1.29
CA MET A 266 1.61 -2.77 1.69
C MET A 266 1.87 -2.72 3.19
N ARG A 267 1.03 -3.31 4.05
CA ARG A 267 1.18 -3.25 5.52
C ARG A 267 2.58 -3.65 6.01
N PRO A 268 3.19 -4.77 5.55
CA PRO A 268 4.53 -5.16 5.99
C PRO A 268 5.65 -4.22 5.50
N ILE A 269 5.38 -3.38 4.50
CA ILE A 269 6.28 -2.34 4.03
C ILE A 269 6.11 -1.12 4.92
N PHE A 270 4.87 -0.67 5.13
CA PHE A 270 4.54 0.49 5.95
C PHE A 270 4.94 0.35 7.43
N SER A 271 4.98 -0.87 7.97
CA SER A 271 5.46 -1.11 9.34
C SER A 271 6.94 -0.77 9.54
N LYS A 272 7.74 -0.74 8.47
CA LYS A 272 9.20 -0.48 8.49
C LYS A 272 9.57 0.99 8.29
N TYR A 273 8.60 1.82 7.91
CA TYR A 273 8.79 3.25 7.74
C TYR A 273 8.10 3.97 8.90
N ASP A 274 8.85 4.87 9.53
CA ASP A 274 8.32 5.67 10.63
C ASP A 274 7.70 6.97 10.10
N VAL A 275 6.62 7.38 10.74
CA VAL A 275 5.97 8.66 10.49
C VAL A 275 6.67 9.75 11.29
N TYR A 276 6.81 10.92 10.68
CA TYR A 276 7.31 12.09 11.37
C TYR A 276 6.39 12.51 12.52
N ASN A 277 6.95 12.56 13.72
CA ASN A 277 6.31 13.11 14.91
C ASN A 277 7.15 14.25 15.50
N GLY A 278 6.71 15.49 15.30
CA GLY A 278 7.43 16.67 15.80
C GLY A 278 7.37 16.85 17.32
N LYS A 279 6.41 16.22 18.02
CA LYS A 279 6.27 16.34 19.48
C LYS A 279 7.13 15.33 20.23
N ASN A 280 7.29 14.14 19.68
CA ASN A 280 8.12 13.09 20.26
C ASN A 280 8.84 12.34 19.15
N TYR A 281 10.10 12.70 18.93
CA TYR A 281 10.94 12.09 17.90
C TYR A 281 11.42 10.68 18.27
N GLY A 282 11.44 10.34 19.57
CA GLY A 282 11.87 9.02 20.05
C GLY A 282 10.78 7.95 19.99
N ALA A 283 9.51 8.35 20.10
CA ALA A 283 8.36 7.45 19.97
C ALA A 283 7.62 7.71 18.65
N ARG A 284 8.24 7.27 17.55
CA ARG A 284 7.62 7.33 16.23
C ARG A 284 6.68 6.16 16.02
N MET A 285 5.51 6.46 15.47
CA MET A 285 4.56 5.48 14.97
C MET A 285 4.99 5.03 13.56
N SER A 286 4.66 3.80 13.18
CA SER A 286 4.85 3.38 11.80
C SER A 286 3.75 3.94 10.88
N TRP A 287 3.97 3.92 9.56
CA TRP A 287 2.92 4.30 8.61
C TRP A 287 1.70 3.37 8.72
N GLU A 288 1.93 2.10 9.05
CA GLU A 288 0.86 1.14 9.27
C GLU A 288 0.01 1.52 10.49
N ASP A 289 0.64 1.82 11.63
CA ASP A 289 -0.06 2.30 12.83
C ASP A 289 -0.88 3.55 12.54
N LEU A 290 -0.36 4.53 11.78
CA LEU A 290 -1.07 5.76 11.44
C LEU A 290 -2.37 5.48 10.68
N PHE A 291 -2.33 4.54 9.73
CA PHE A 291 -3.49 4.18 8.92
C PHE A 291 -4.51 3.37 9.71
N GLU A 292 -4.06 2.38 10.49
CA GLU A 292 -4.94 1.55 11.33
C GLU A 292 -5.63 2.37 12.43
N SER A 293 -4.89 3.28 13.07
CA SER A 293 -5.45 4.21 14.07
C SER A 293 -6.23 5.37 13.46
N ARG A 294 -6.28 5.49 12.12
CA ARG A 294 -6.93 6.56 11.37
C ARG A 294 -6.46 7.96 11.79
N MET A 295 -5.17 8.11 12.08
CA MET A 295 -4.55 9.40 12.40
C MET A 295 -4.30 10.25 11.13
N PHE A 296 -5.35 10.47 10.34
CA PHE A 296 -5.37 11.31 9.15
C PHE A 296 -6.77 11.90 8.96
N TYR A 297 -6.85 12.98 8.18
CA TYR A 297 -8.13 13.49 7.70
C TYR A 297 -8.27 13.23 6.21
N GLY A 298 -9.49 12.86 5.78
CA GLY A 298 -9.82 12.75 4.37
C GLY A 298 -11.29 13.03 4.12
N ARG A 299 -11.56 13.89 3.13
CA ARG A 299 -12.91 14.23 2.67
C ARG A 299 -13.51 13.05 1.92
N ILE A 300 -14.77 12.70 2.18
CA ILE A 300 -15.44 11.64 1.43
C ILE A 300 -15.78 12.19 0.03
N ILE A 301 -15.39 11.44 -1.02
CA ILE A 301 -15.62 11.82 -2.42
C ILE A 301 -16.60 10.87 -3.14
N LYS A 302 -16.79 9.67 -2.61
CA LYS A 302 -17.71 8.65 -3.12
C LYS A 302 -18.06 7.70 -1.98
N SER A 303 -19.29 7.21 -1.95
CA SER A 303 -19.73 6.16 -1.04
C SER A 303 -20.71 5.24 -1.76
N THR A 304 -20.88 4.02 -1.24
CA THR A 304 -21.94 3.10 -1.68
C THR A 304 -23.28 3.36 -0.99
N ILE A 305 -23.32 4.25 0.01
CA ILE A 305 -24.53 4.57 0.76
C ILE A 305 -25.41 5.45 -0.13
N ASP A 306 -26.65 5.05 -0.38
CA ASP A 306 -27.63 5.78 -1.19
C ASP A 306 -27.14 6.15 -2.62
N ASN A 307 -26.19 5.38 -3.17
CA ASN A 307 -25.57 5.64 -4.47
C ASN A 307 -25.78 4.48 -5.47
N PRO A 308 -27.01 4.33 -6.02
CA PRO A 308 -27.31 3.25 -6.96
C PRO A 308 -26.58 3.36 -8.30
N TYR A 309 -26.07 4.54 -8.65
CA TYR A 309 -25.39 4.80 -9.93
C TYR A 309 -23.87 4.77 -9.84
N ASP A 310 -23.29 4.43 -8.68
CA ASP A 310 -21.85 4.37 -8.41
C ASP A 310 -21.10 5.66 -8.79
N ARG A 311 -21.75 6.82 -8.64
CA ARG A 311 -21.19 8.12 -9.03
C ARG A 311 -20.32 8.71 -7.94
N PHE A 312 -19.34 9.51 -8.33
CA PHE A 312 -18.66 10.39 -7.39
C PHE A 312 -19.61 11.53 -6.96
N ILE A 313 -19.38 12.10 -5.78
CA ILE A 313 -20.22 13.17 -5.21
C ILE A 313 -20.22 14.41 -6.11
N ASP A 314 -19.10 14.68 -6.81
CA ASP A 314 -19.01 15.76 -7.79
C ASP A 314 -19.95 15.55 -8.99
N GLN A 315 -20.33 14.32 -9.31
CA GLN A 315 -21.23 13.98 -10.41
C GLN A 315 -22.71 14.01 -10.02
N TYR A 316 -23.03 14.26 -8.75
CA TYR A 316 -24.41 14.30 -8.29
C TYR A 316 -25.17 15.49 -8.93
N PRO A 317 -26.45 15.30 -9.31
CA PRO A 317 -27.26 16.38 -9.85
C PRO A 317 -27.31 17.57 -8.87
N GLY A 318 -26.93 18.77 -9.35
CA GLY A 318 -26.91 19.99 -8.54
C GLY A 318 -25.64 20.26 -7.73
N LEU A 319 -24.67 19.33 -7.69
CA LEU A 319 -23.42 19.45 -6.92
C LEU A 319 -22.16 19.75 -7.78
N LYS A 320 -22.20 19.56 -9.10
CA LYS A 320 -21.04 19.62 -10.03
C LYS A 320 -20.13 20.85 -9.88
N GLU A 321 -20.69 22.01 -9.59
CA GLU A 321 -19.93 23.27 -9.51
C GLU A 321 -19.89 23.85 -8.08
N LYS A 322 -20.59 23.21 -7.14
CA LYS A 322 -20.79 23.72 -5.78
C LYS A 322 -19.93 22.93 -4.80
N GLY A 323 -18.65 23.28 -4.71
CA GLY A 323 -17.68 22.59 -3.83
C GLY A 323 -18.12 22.55 -2.35
N ILE A 324 -18.81 23.57 -1.85
CA ILE A 324 -19.35 23.60 -0.48
C ILE A 324 -20.42 22.52 -0.28
N LEU A 325 -21.31 22.32 -1.26
CA LEU A 325 -22.34 21.28 -1.16
C LEU A 325 -21.75 19.87 -1.28
N GLN A 326 -20.69 19.69 -2.07
CA GLN A 326 -19.95 18.43 -2.12
C GLN A 326 -19.33 18.10 -0.76
N LEU A 327 -18.76 19.09 -0.08
CA LEU A 327 -18.21 18.92 1.27
C LEU A 327 -19.32 18.55 2.27
N LEU A 328 -20.45 19.26 2.23
CA LEU A 328 -21.59 18.99 3.10
C LEU A 328 -22.15 17.58 2.90
N GLU A 329 -22.24 17.11 1.65
CA GLU A 329 -22.67 15.74 1.36
C GLU A 329 -21.68 14.70 1.89
N GLY A 330 -20.38 14.98 1.79
CA GLY A 330 -19.35 14.14 2.40
C GLY A 330 -19.49 14.04 3.93
N GLU A 331 -19.77 15.15 4.61
CA GLU A 331 -20.02 15.16 6.06
C GLU A 331 -21.36 14.49 6.42
N ASN A 332 -22.41 14.66 5.61
CA ASN A 332 -23.69 13.96 5.78
C ASN A 332 -23.51 12.43 5.72
N ILE A 333 -22.71 11.92 4.78
CA ILE A 333 -22.39 10.48 4.71
C ILE A 333 -21.67 10.01 5.99
N LYS A 334 -20.73 10.81 6.50
CA LYS A 334 -20.03 10.51 7.74
C LYS A 334 -20.98 10.50 8.95
N GLU A 335 -21.90 11.45 9.01
CA GLU A 335 -22.93 11.54 10.04
C GLU A 335 -23.89 10.35 9.99
N LYS A 336 -24.31 9.90 8.80
CA LYS A 336 -25.12 8.68 8.65
C LYS A 336 -24.45 7.44 9.23
N ILE A 337 -23.15 7.28 9.01
CA ILE A 337 -22.38 6.15 9.55
C ILE A 337 -22.28 6.26 11.07
N PHE A 338 -22.02 7.46 11.58
CA PHE A 338 -21.95 7.72 13.01
C PHE A 338 -23.29 7.47 13.71
N ASN A 339 -24.40 7.96 13.15
CA ASN A 339 -25.73 7.75 13.68
C ASN A 339 -26.14 6.26 13.62
N TYR A 340 -25.78 5.55 12.55
CA TYR A 340 -26.00 4.11 12.48
C TYR A 340 -25.29 3.38 13.62
N GLU A 341 -24.04 3.74 13.91
CA GLU A 341 -23.33 3.18 15.06
C GLU A 341 -24.05 3.54 16.36
N GLN A 342 -24.35 4.83 16.58
CA GLN A 342 -24.98 5.36 17.79
C GLN A 342 -26.34 4.72 18.10
N ASP A 343 -27.19 4.51 17.09
CA ASP A 343 -28.53 3.94 17.23
C ASP A 343 -28.52 2.47 17.70
N LEU A 344 -27.38 1.78 17.56
CA LEU A 344 -27.20 0.41 18.04
C LEU A 344 -26.87 0.34 19.54
N TRP A 345 -26.57 1.47 20.18
CA TRP A 345 -26.31 1.55 21.61
C TRP A 345 -27.56 1.96 22.37
N SER A 346 -27.91 1.20 23.41
CA SER A 346 -28.85 1.64 24.44
C SER A 346 -28.09 2.33 25.57
N TYR A 347 -28.49 3.54 25.95
CA TYR A 347 -27.91 4.30 27.06
C TYR A 347 -28.67 4.14 28.37
#